data_AF-A0A932CMI9-F1
#
_entry.id   AF-A0A932CMI9-F1
#
_cell.length_a   1.000
_cell.length_b   1.000
_cell.length_c   1.000
_cell.angle_alpha   90.00
_cell.angle_beta   90.00
_cell.angle_gamma   90.00
#
_symmetry.space_group_name_H-M   'P 1'
#
loop_
_entity.id
_entity.type
_entity.pdbx_description
1 polymer ?
#
loop_
_entity_poly.entity_id
_entity_poly.type
_entity_poly.pdbx_seq_one_letter_code
_entity_poly.pdbx_strand_id
1 'polypeptide(L)'
;MPAYRGIVKDNVVVLPEGVHLDEGLIVEVRIPPVEANPSGPDHPEDRFKQRLVELGLLKEIKIPSVVPGGDRTPIQVKGKPLSQTIIEERR
;
A
#
# COMPACT_ATOMS: atom_id res chain seq x y z
N MET A 1 11.50 -2.62 23.79
CA MET A 1 12.49 -2.09 22.82
C MET A 1 11.92 -0.81 22.23
N PRO A 2 12.65 0.31 22.24
CA PRO A 2 12.20 1.55 21.62
C PRO A 2 12.19 1.40 20.10
N ALA A 3 11.16 1.94 19.45
CA ALA A 3 11.06 2.03 18.00
C ALA A 3 11.09 3.50 17.60
N TYR A 4 11.97 3.86 16.67
CA TYR A 4 12.13 5.23 16.18
C TYR A 4 11.60 5.31 14.74
N ARG A 5 10.95 6.43 14.40
CA ARG A 5 10.45 6.70 13.05
C ARG A 5 11.34 7.75 12.40
N GLY A 6 11.82 7.46 11.20
CA GLY A 6 12.65 8.37 10.41
C GLY A 6 12.20 8.42 8.96
N ILE A 7 12.76 9.37 8.21
CA ILE A 7 12.49 9.55 6.78
C ILE A 7 13.75 9.12 6.01
N VAL A 8 13.58 8.40 4.90
CA VAL A 8 14.70 8.06 4.02
C VAL A 8 15.00 9.24 3.10
N LYS A 9 16.22 9.77 3.14
CA LYS A 9 16.75 10.78 2.22
C LYS A 9 18.12 10.33 1.73
N ASP A 10 18.35 10.34 0.43
CA ASP A 10 19.65 10.04 -0.18
C ASP A 10 20.28 8.72 0.33
N ASN A 11 19.45 7.67 0.44
CA ASN A 11 19.79 6.35 0.99
C ASN A 11 20.20 6.33 2.48
N VAL A 12 19.93 7.40 3.22
CA VAL A 12 20.17 7.51 4.67
C VAL A 12 18.84 7.64 5.41
N VAL A 13 18.69 6.96 6.55
CA VAL A 13 17.54 7.14 7.44
C VAL A 13 17.81 8.33 8.35
N VAL A 14 17.04 9.41 8.16
CA VAL A 14 17.12 10.61 9.00
C VAL A 14 16.15 10.46 10.16
N LEU A 15 16.67 10.50 11.39
CA LEU A 15 15.89 10.42 12.61
C LEU A 15 15.47 11.83 13.10
N PRO A 16 14.39 11.96 13.89
CA PRO A 16 13.93 13.23 14.45
C PRO A 16 14.94 13.81 15.46
N GLU A 17 14.87 15.12 15.69
CA GLU A 17 15.70 15.80 16.69
C GLU A 17 15.53 15.15 18.08
N GLY A 18 16.66 14.84 18.73
CA GLY A 18 16.70 14.21 20.05
C GLY A 18 16.89 12.69 20.05
N VAL A 19 16.91 12.03 18.88
CA VAL A 19 17.27 10.62 18.77
C VAL A 19 18.74 10.47 18.40
N HIS A 20 19.53 9.93 19.32
CA HIS A 20 20.92 9.56 19.08
C HIS A 20 21.04 8.03 19.12
N LEU A 21 21.70 7.45 18.12
CA LEU A 21 22.08 6.06 18.09
C LEU A 21 23.60 6.00 18.18
N ASP A 22 24.11 5.18 19.09
CA ASP A 22 25.55 5.03 19.27
C ASP A 22 26.19 4.44 18.00
N GLU A 23 27.42 4.85 17.72
CA GLU A 23 28.17 4.35 16.57
C GLU A 23 28.41 2.83 16.70
N GLY A 24 28.14 2.09 15.64
CA GLY A 24 28.25 0.62 15.63
C GLY A 24 27.03 -0.13 16.20
N LEU A 25 25.99 0.58 16.62
CA LEU A 25 24.74 -0.04 17.06
C LEU A 25 24.03 -0.73 15.89
N ILE A 26 23.80 -2.04 16.01
CA ILE A 26 23.02 -2.81 15.03
C ILE A 26 21.54 -2.47 15.20
N VAL A 27 20.92 -1.98 14.12
CA VAL A 27 19.49 -1.64 14.10
C VAL A 27 18.74 -2.47 13.07
N GLU A 28 17.51 -2.82 13.40
CA GLU A 28 16.58 -3.45 12.46
C GLU A 28 15.74 -2.36 11.79
N VAL A 29 15.89 -2.20 10.47
CA VAL A 29 15.06 -1.27 9.69
C VAL A 29 13.80 -1.99 9.24
N ARG A 30 12.67 -1.64 9.86
CA ARG A 30 11.35 -2.11 9.45
C ARG A 30 10.70 -1.09 8.54
N ILE A 31 10.65 -1.39 7.25
CA ILE A 31 9.81 -0.65 6.31
C ILE A 31 8.38 -1.14 6.57
N PRO A 32 7.47 -0.28 7.06
CA PRO A 32 6.08 -0.69 7.17
C PRO A 32 5.60 -1.10 5.78
N PRO A 33 4.83 -2.18 5.65
CA PRO A 33 4.22 -2.52 4.37
C PRO A 33 3.52 -1.26 3.88
N VAL A 34 3.80 -0.88 2.63
CA VAL A 34 3.02 0.12 1.90
C VAL A 34 1.66 -0.53 1.68
N GLU A 35 0.85 -0.64 2.74
CA GLU A 35 -0.57 -0.77 2.57
C GLU A 35 -0.95 0.43 1.72
N ALA A 36 -1.52 0.13 0.54
CA ALA A 36 -1.94 1.10 -0.45
C ALA A 36 -3.12 1.93 0.07
N ASN A 37 -2.84 2.74 1.09
CA ASN A 37 -3.62 3.87 1.53
C ASN A 37 -2.65 5.05 1.53
N PRO A 38 -2.57 5.82 0.42
CA PRO A 38 -1.88 7.10 0.41
C PRO A 38 -2.57 8.14 1.33
N SER A 39 -3.59 7.76 2.08
CA SER A 39 -4.29 8.55 3.08
C SER A 39 -3.59 8.55 4.44
N GLY A 40 -2.28 8.82 4.43
CA GLY A 40 -1.63 9.42 5.59
C GLY A 40 -2.01 10.92 5.65
N PRO A 41 -2.25 11.52 6.82
CA PRO A 41 -2.79 12.88 6.95
C PRO A 41 -1.93 14.02 6.35
N ASP A 42 -0.79 13.71 5.72
CA ASP A 42 0.16 14.68 5.18
C ASP A 42 0.23 14.76 3.64
N HIS A 43 -0.52 13.92 2.92
CA HIS A 43 -0.50 14.00 1.46
C HIS A 43 -1.17 15.30 0.97
N PRO A 44 -0.55 16.02 0.01
CA PRO A 44 -1.06 17.29 -0.49
C PRO A 44 -2.46 17.14 -1.13
N GLU A 45 -2.75 15.97 -1.68
CA GLU A 45 -4.05 15.64 -2.25
C GLU A 45 -5.16 15.53 -1.20
N ASP A 46 -4.87 14.98 -0.02
CA ASP A 46 -5.86 14.88 1.06
C ASP A 46 -6.17 16.26 1.66
N ARG A 47 -5.14 17.10 1.83
CA ARG A 47 -5.34 18.51 2.23
C ARG A 47 -6.17 19.27 1.20
N PHE A 48 -5.95 19.01 -0.08
CA PHE A 48 -6.76 19.63 -1.15
C PHE A 48 -8.22 19.17 -1.10
N LYS A 49 -8.48 17.86 -0.97
CA LYS A 49 -9.83 17.31 -0.85
C LYS A 49 -10.55 17.81 0.40
N GLN A 50 -9.85 17.93 1.53
CA GLN A 50 -10.38 18.50 2.77
C GLN A 50 -10.84 19.96 2.57
N ARG A 51 -10.02 20.80 1.93
CA ARG A 51 -10.40 22.20 1.62
C ARG A 51 -11.63 22.28 0.72
N LEU A 52 -11.78 21.36 -0.23
CA LEU A 52 -12.99 21.32 -1.07
C LEU A 52 -14.25 20.98 -0.29
N VAL A 53 -14.13 20.15 0.77
CA VAL A 53 -15.25 19.88 1.69
C VAL A 53 -15.56 21.12 2.54
N GLU A 54 -14.53 21.79 3.09
CA GLU A 54 -14.69 23.03 3.86
C GLU A 54 -15.36 24.16 3.05
N LEU A 55 -15.02 24.26 1.76
CA LEU A 55 -15.63 25.21 0.83
C LEU A 55 -17.03 24.79 0.35
N GLY A 56 -17.54 23.64 0.78
CA GLY A 56 -18.85 23.12 0.39
C GLY A 56 -18.94 22.64 -1.07
N LEU A 57 -17.80 22.51 -1.76
CA LEU A 57 -17.72 22.03 -3.13
C LEU A 57 -17.80 20.49 -3.20
N LEU A 58 -17.45 19.82 -2.11
CA LEU A 58 -17.64 18.37 -1.90
C LEU A 58 -18.49 18.14 -0.66
N LYS A 59 -19.42 17.19 -0.73
CA LYS A 59 -20.26 16.81 0.42
C LYS A 59 -19.56 15.84 1.38
N GLU A 60 -18.86 14.85 0.82
CA GLU A 60 -18.14 13.83 1.59
C GLU A 60 -17.07 13.16 0.71
N ILE A 61 -16.02 12.63 1.35
CA ILE A 61 -14.97 11.84 0.70
C ILE A 61 -15.21 10.38 1.06
N LYS A 62 -15.66 9.57 0.09
CA LYS A 62 -15.86 8.12 0.30
C LYS A 62 -14.55 7.39 0.06
N ILE A 63 -14.03 6.77 1.11
CA ILE A 63 -12.93 5.82 1.00
C ILE A 63 -13.56 4.48 0.61
N PRO A 64 -13.23 3.90 -0.56
CA PRO A 64 -13.75 2.58 -0.90
C PRO A 64 -13.28 1.59 0.17
N SER A 65 -14.22 0.89 0.81
CA SER A 65 -13.85 -0.15 1.75
C SER A 65 -13.15 -1.26 0.97
N VAL A 66 -11.94 -1.59 1.38
CA VAL A 66 -11.26 -2.79 0.90
C VAL A 66 -12.06 -3.96 1.47
N VAL A 67 -12.95 -4.53 0.66
CA VAL A 67 -13.58 -5.80 1.00
C VAL A 67 -12.45 -6.82 1.12
N PRO A 68 -12.33 -7.58 2.22
CA PRO A 68 -11.35 -8.65 2.31
C PRO A 68 -11.51 -9.52 1.06
N GLY A 69 -10.43 -9.72 0.31
CA GLY A 69 -10.48 -10.51 -0.90
C GLY A 69 -11.17 -11.84 -0.58
N GLY A 70 -12.36 -12.04 -1.15
CA GLY A 70 -13.11 -13.29 -0.99
C GLY A 70 -12.27 -14.47 -1.47
N ASP A 71 -12.77 -15.69 -1.29
CA ASP A 71 -12.05 -16.90 -1.69
C ASP A 71 -11.59 -16.81 -3.16
N ARG A 72 -10.28 -16.66 -3.35
CA ARG A 72 -9.62 -16.58 -4.66
C ARG A 72 -9.11 -17.94 -5.12
N THR A 73 -9.61 -19.04 -4.54
CA THR A 73 -9.26 -20.38 -5.02
C THR A 73 -9.61 -20.51 -6.50
N PRO A 74 -8.64 -20.86 -7.36
CA PRO A 74 -8.91 -21.12 -8.76
C PRO A 74 -9.99 -22.20 -8.89
N ILE A 75 -11.02 -21.94 -9.69
CA ILE A 75 -12.06 -22.91 -9.93
C ILE A 75 -11.50 -24.11 -10.70
N GLN A 76 -11.87 -25.32 -10.29
CA GLN A 76 -11.57 -26.54 -11.03
C GLN A 76 -12.50 -26.63 -12.25
N VAL A 77 -11.98 -26.26 -13.42
CA VAL A 77 -12.75 -26.34 -14.68
C VAL A 77 -12.87 -27.80 -15.10
N LYS A 78 -14.10 -28.32 -15.20
CA LYS A 78 -14.38 -29.63 -15.77
C LYS A 78 -14.43 -29.54 -17.29
N GLY A 79 -13.58 -30.27 -18.01
CA GLY A 79 -13.60 -30.32 -19.47
C GLY A 79 -12.25 -30.69 -20.08
N LYS A 80 -12.20 -30.81 -21.41
CA LYS A 80 -10.91 -30.93 -22.12
C LYS A 80 -10.10 -29.66 -21.90
N PRO A 81 -8.79 -29.75 -21.65
CA PRO A 81 -7.94 -28.57 -21.56
C PRO A 81 -7.97 -27.82 -22.89
N LEU A 82 -7.96 -26.49 -22.82
CA LEU A 82 -7.98 -25.61 -24.00
C LEU A 82 -6.91 -26.01 -25.04
N SER A 83 -5.76 -26.52 -24.57
CA SER A 83 -4.70 -27.04 -25.43
C SER A 83 -5.14 -28.20 -26.33
N GLN A 84 -5.97 -29.13 -25.84
CA GLN A 84 -6.51 -30.22 -26.66
C GLN A 84 -7.51 -29.68 -27.70
N THR A 85 -8.36 -28.73 -27.33
CA THR A 85 -9.33 -28.14 -28.26
C THR A 85 -8.65 -27.45 -29.44
N ILE A 86 -7.58 -26.68 -29.17
CA ILE A 86 -6.83 -25.96 -30.22
C ILE A 86 -6.14 -26.94 -31.19
N ILE A 87 -5.68 -28.09 -30.72
CA ILE A 87 -5.03 -29.11 -31.56
C ILE A 87 -6.06 -29.80 -32.47
N GLU A 88 -7.27 -30.08 -31.97
CA GLU A 88 -8.35 -30.69 -32.74
C GLU A 88 -8.88 -29.75 -33.85
N GLU A 89 -9.02 -28.45 -33.60
CA GLU A 89 -9.52 -27.48 -34.60
C GLU A 89 -8.56 -27.17 -35.76
N ARG A 90 -7.25 -27.37 -35.57
CA ARG A 90 -6.23 -27.09 -36.60
C ARG A 90 -5.93 -28.27 -37.52
N ARG A 91 -6.65 -29.38 -37.38
CA ARG A 91 -6.45 -30.62 -38.11
C ARG A 91 -7.52 -30.80 -39.19
#